data_AF-A0A1S2CNC9-F1
#
_entry.id   AF-A0A1S2CNC9-F1
#
_cell.length_a   1.000
_cell.length_b   1.000
_cell.length_c   1.000
_cell.angle_alpha   90.00
_cell.angle_beta   90.00
_cell.angle_gamma   90.00
#
_symmetry.space_group_name_H-M   'P 1'
#
loop_
_entity.id
_entity.type
_entity.pdbx_description
1 polymer ?
#
loop_
_entity_poly.entity_id
_entity_poly.type
_entity_poly.pdbx_seq_one_letter_code
_entity_poly.pdbx_strand_id
1 'polypeptide(L)'
;MKKSMLVLALAFSASAMAANPSANIVWSGFVPGSVAGDDLIITGLAGQAIENGQLIVATDGSFTSTAVVVEARDYTPIGTVVGDLAPANWTLSNAQVSYSGTSEVGQFVVNANAAPWAVGDSVANESTLNLTVAQTEAVDVGAGGSVQAQITIVAEKV
;
A
#
# COMPACT_ATOMS: atom_id res chain seq x y z
N MET A 1 -81.68 -10.02 -25.28
CA MET A 1 -80.91 -10.49 -24.10
C MET A 1 -79.60 -9.73 -24.07
N LYS A 2 -79.37 -8.96 -23.00
CA LYS A 2 -78.14 -8.19 -22.77
C LYS A 2 -77.02 -9.16 -22.37
N LYS A 3 -75.84 -9.10 -22.99
CA LYS A 3 -74.62 -9.66 -22.42
C LYS A 3 -73.48 -8.65 -22.61
N SER A 4 -73.29 -7.88 -21.55
CA SER A 4 -72.17 -6.97 -21.34
C SER A 4 -70.89 -7.80 -21.33
N MET A 5 -69.95 -7.51 -22.22
CA MET A 5 -68.63 -8.15 -22.24
C MET A 5 -67.70 -7.28 -21.40
N LEU A 6 -67.45 -7.71 -20.16
CA LEU A 6 -66.53 -7.06 -19.24
C LEU A 6 -65.09 -7.39 -19.66
N VAL A 7 -64.39 -6.45 -20.26
CA VAL A 7 -62.95 -6.57 -20.56
C VAL A 7 -62.18 -6.31 -19.26
N LEU A 8 -61.62 -7.36 -18.68
CA LEU A 8 -60.76 -7.27 -17.51
C LEU A 8 -59.36 -6.84 -17.96
N ALA A 9 -59.03 -5.56 -17.78
CA ALA A 9 -57.67 -5.06 -17.94
C ALA A 9 -56.81 -5.54 -16.76
N LEU A 10 -55.94 -6.51 -17.00
CA LEU A 10 -54.90 -6.92 -16.06
C LEU A 10 -53.81 -5.84 -16.02
N ALA A 11 -53.90 -4.94 -15.03
CA ALA A 11 -52.80 -4.05 -14.69
C ALA A 11 -51.67 -4.89 -14.06
N PHE A 12 -50.65 -5.22 -14.85
CA PHE A 12 -49.39 -5.74 -14.33
C PHE A 12 -48.66 -4.60 -13.62
N SER A 13 -48.89 -4.48 -12.31
CA SER A 13 -48.05 -3.67 -11.44
C SER A 13 -46.67 -4.33 -11.37
N ALA A 14 -45.75 -3.91 -12.25
CA ALA A 14 -44.33 -4.20 -12.09
C ALA A 14 -43.87 -3.51 -10.80
N SER A 15 -43.82 -4.26 -9.70
CA SER A 15 -43.15 -3.82 -8.49
C SER A 15 -41.67 -3.64 -8.84
N ALA A 16 -41.24 -2.38 -9.01
CA ALA A 16 -39.84 -2.04 -9.05
C ALA A 16 -39.22 -2.55 -7.74
N MET A 17 -38.41 -3.61 -7.84
CA MET A 17 -37.65 -4.12 -6.71
C MET A 17 -36.60 -3.05 -6.38
N ALA A 18 -36.90 -2.22 -5.39
CA ALA A 18 -35.93 -1.24 -4.90
C ALA A 18 -34.72 -2.01 -4.35
N ALA A 19 -33.57 -1.88 -5.02
CA ALA A 19 -32.32 -2.42 -4.51
C ALA A 19 -31.94 -1.61 -3.26
N ASN A 20 -31.71 -2.30 -2.14
CA ASN A 20 -31.22 -1.65 -0.94
C ASN A 20 -29.76 -1.20 -1.17
N PRO A 21 -29.36 -0.01 -0.71
CA PRO A 21 -27.98 0.43 -0.81
C PRO A 21 -27.08 -0.45 0.08
N SER A 22 -25.91 -0.82 -0.42
CA SER A 22 -24.86 -1.48 0.34
C SER A 22 -23.63 -0.58 0.42
N ALA A 23 -22.88 -0.70 1.52
CA ALA A 23 -21.62 0.00 1.73
C ALA A 23 -20.62 -0.96 2.37
N ASN A 24 -19.36 -0.86 1.96
CA ASN A 24 -18.27 -1.68 2.49
C ASN A 24 -17.46 -0.84 3.48
N ILE A 25 -17.23 -1.37 4.68
CA ILE A 25 -16.44 -0.75 5.74
C ILE A 25 -15.25 -1.67 6.02
N VAL A 26 -14.05 -1.12 5.93
CA VAL A 26 -12.79 -1.87 6.05
C VAL A 26 -11.95 -1.26 7.16
N TRP A 27 -11.37 -2.11 8.00
CA TRP A 27 -10.34 -1.74 8.98
C TRP A 27 -9.04 -2.43 8.59
N SER A 28 -7.93 -1.69 8.57
CA SER A 28 -6.60 -2.19 8.23
C SER A 28 -5.57 -1.77 9.29
N GLY A 29 -4.57 -2.60 9.52
CA GLY A 29 -3.45 -2.30 10.42
C GLY A 29 -2.20 -3.08 10.05
N PHE A 30 -1.05 -2.44 10.22
CA PHE A 30 0.26 -3.05 10.04
C PHE A 30 1.21 -2.44 11.07
N VAL A 31 2.11 -3.26 11.62
CA VAL A 31 3.18 -2.79 12.51
C VAL A 31 4.48 -2.85 11.71
N PRO A 32 5.04 -1.70 11.31
CA PRO A 32 6.30 -1.66 10.60
C PRO A 32 7.43 -1.98 11.58
N GLY A 33 8.53 -2.50 11.05
CA GLY A 33 9.68 -2.86 11.86
C GLY A 33 10.90 -3.13 11.01
N SER A 34 12.05 -3.18 11.66
CA SER A 34 13.33 -3.57 11.10
C SER A 34 13.95 -4.65 11.99
N VAL A 35 14.86 -5.41 11.40
CA VAL A 35 15.76 -6.29 12.15
C VAL A 35 17.10 -5.57 12.18
N ALA A 36 17.63 -5.34 13.38
CA ALA A 36 18.96 -4.76 13.53
C ALA A 36 20.03 -5.73 13.00
N GLY A 37 21.00 -5.20 12.27
CA GLY A 37 22.25 -5.90 11.97
C GLY A 37 23.24 -5.79 13.12
N ASP A 38 24.50 -6.18 12.87
CA ASP A 38 25.54 -6.12 13.88
C ASP A 38 26.03 -4.67 14.13
N ASP A 39 26.17 -3.88 13.07
CA ASP A 39 26.72 -2.51 13.12
C ASP A 39 25.73 -1.42 12.70
N LEU A 40 24.57 -1.80 12.15
CA LEU A 40 23.54 -0.90 11.65
C LEU A 40 22.13 -1.31 12.10
N ILE A 41 21.28 -0.32 12.31
CA ILE A 41 19.84 -0.47 12.46
C ILE A 41 19.11 0.49 11.53
N ILE A 42 18.02 0.02 10.94
CA ILE A 42 17.12 0.87 10.14
C ILE A 42 16.05 1.43 11.08
N THR A 43 15.93 2.75 11.15
CA THR A 43 14.91 3.44 11.96
C THR A 43 14.02 4.31 11.08
N GLY A 44 12.95 4.85 11.67
CA GLY A 44 12.25 6.00 11.12
C GLY A 44 13.03 7.30 11.34
N LEU A 45 12.38 8.42 11.00
CA LEU A 45 12.94 9.77 11.15
C LEU A 45 13.45 10.02 12.58
N ALA A 46 14.63 10.61 12.70
CA ALA A 46 15.26 10.96 13.96
C ALA A 46 15.42 9.76 14.94
N GLY A 47 15.67 8.57 14.41
CA GLY A 47 15.89 7.36 15.22
C GLY A 47 14.61 6.77 15.83
N GLN A 48 13.42 7.26 15.45
CA GLN A 48 12.14 6.80 15.97
C GLN A 48 11.70 5.49 15.28
N ALA A 49 10.55 4.95 15.71
CA ALA A 49 9.91 3.84 15.00
C ALA A 49 9.61 4.23 13.55
N ILE A 50 9.72 3.25 12.64
CA ILE A 50 9.34 3.43 11.24
C ILE A 50 7.84 3.77 11.18
N GLU A 51 7.47 4.79 10.42
CA GLU A 51 6.07 5.15 10.25
C GLU A 51 5.38 4.25 9.21
N ASN A 52 4.07 4.08 9.35
CA ASN A 52 3.26 3.42 8.33
C ASN A 52 3.08 4.33 7.12
N GLY A 53 3.47 3.85 5.94
CA GLY A 53 3.04 4.45 4.67
C GLY A 53 1.53 4.26 4.48
N GLN A 54 0.86 5.30 3.99
CA GLN A 54 -0.56 5.25 3.67
C GLN A 54 -0.74 5.24 2.16
N LEU A 55 -1.56 4.32 1.65
CA LEU A 55 -1.98 4.34 0.24
C LEU A 55 -3.16 5.29 0.07
N ILE A 56 -3.05 6.19 -0.90
CA ILE A 56 -4.10 7.07 -1.38
C ILE A 56 -4.65 6.43 -2.64
N VAL A 57 -5.78 5.73 -2.50
CA VAL A 57 -6.42 4.97 -3.58
C VAL A 57 -7.54 5.80 -4.21
N ALA A 58 -7.52 5.93 -5.52
CA ALA A 58 -8.54 6.60 -6.31
C ALA A 58 -9.70 5.64 -6.65
N THR A 59 -10.81 6.19 -7.12
CA THR A 59 -12.02 5.41 -7.45
C THR A 59 -11.83 4.47 -8.62
N ASP A 60 -10.83 4.69 -9.46
CA ASP A 60 -10.45 3.82 -10.57
C ASP A 60 -9.47 2.70 -10.16
N GLY A 61 -9.20 2.57 -8.86
CA GLY A 61 -8.29 1.58 -8.30
C GLY A 61 -6.82 1.95 -8.38
N SER A 62 -6.46 3.07 -9.02
CA SER A 62 -5.08 3.59 -9.02
C SER A 62 -4.67 4.05 -7.62
N PHE A 63 -3.39 3.93 -7.25
CA PHE A 63 -2.90 4.43 -5.96
C PHE A 63 -1.54 5.13 -6.01
N THR A 64 -1.35 6.02 -5.05
CA THR A 64 -0.05 6.59 -4.64
C THR A 64 0.14 6.38 -3.14
N SER A 65 1.30 6.69 -2.59
CA SER A 65 1.52 6.65 -1.14
C SER A 65 1.96 7.99 -0.57
N THR A 66 1.77 8.14 0.75
CA THR A 66 2.57 9.07 1.54
C THR A 66 4.04 8.64 1.52
N ALA A 67 4.93 9.60 1.78
CA ALA A 67 6.34 9.36 1.98
C ALA A 67 6.59 8.61 3.31
N VAL A 68 7.52 7.66 3.29
CA VAL A 68 8.09 7.03 4.50
C VAL A 68 9.58 7.32 4.52
N VAL A 69 10.04 7.97 5.58
CA VAL A 69 11.47 8.25 5.79
C VAL A 69 12.08 7.13 6.62
N VAL A 70 13.18 6.57 6.13
CA VAL A 70 14.00 5.61 6.87
C VAL A 70 15.44 6.10 6.97
N GLU A 71 16.09 5.76 8.07
CA GLU A 71 17.46 6.16 8.38
C GLU A 71 18.31 4.92 8.69
N ALA A 72 19.54 4.90 8.17
CA ALA A 72 20.58 3.97 8.62
C ALA A 72 21.32 4.63 9.78
N ARG A 73 21.36 3.94 10.92
CA ARG A 73 22.05 4.43 12.12
C ARG A 73 23.01 3.39 12.64
N ASP A 74 24.12 3.88 13.18
CA ASP A 74 25.03 3.03 13.94
C ASP A 74 24.26 2.28 15.02
N TYR A 75 24.58 1.00 15.20
CA TYR A 75 23.95 0.17 16.20
C TYR A 75 25.00 -0.53 17.04
N THR A 76 24.82 -0.48 18.36
CA THR A 76 25.59 -1.31 19.29
C THR A 76 24.65 -2.34 19.90
N PRO A 77 24.78 -3.63 19.55
CA PRO A 77 23.91 -4.69 20.06
C PRO A 77 23.94 -4.80 21.58
N ILE A 78 25.12 -4.60 22.18
CA ILE A 78 25.30 -4.57 23.63
C ILE A 78 24.65 -3.30 24.17
N GLY A 79 23.49 -3.47 24.83
CA GLY A 79 22.71 -2.35 25.37
C GLY A 79 21.71 -1.73 24.39
N THR A 80 21.56 -2.31 23.18
CA THR A 80 20.57 -1.90 22.17
C THR A 80 20.58 -0.39 21.88
N VAL A 81 21.78 0.15 21.69
CA VAL A 81 21.97 1.60 21.54
C VAL A 81 21.88 1.97 20.06
N VAL A 82 20.95 2.85 19.73
CA VAL A 82 20.85 3.52 18.43
C VAL A 82 21.74 4.75 18.44
N GLY A 83 22.67 4.82 17.49
CA GLY A 83 23.67 5.87 17.37
C GLY A 83 23.34 6.92 16.31
N ASP A 84 24.40 7.55 15.81
CA ASP A 84 24.34 8.59 14.79
C ASP A 84 23.97 8.01 13.42
N LEU A 85 23.62 8.90 12.48
CA LEU A 85 23.40 8.54 11.09
C LEU A 85 24.70 8.01 10.48
N ALA A 86 24.60 6.89 9.79
CA ALA A 86 25.73 6.25 9.12
C ALA A 86 25.41 6.06 7.63
N PRO A 87 26.38 6.28 6.73
CA PRO A 87 26.20 6.01 5.31
C PRO A 87 25.99 4.51 5.08
N ALA A 88 25.03 4.18 4.22
CA ALA A 88 24.73 2.80 3.85
C ALA A 88 24.49 2.66 2.34
N ASN A 89 24.75 1.45 1.84
CA ASN A 89 24.28 0.97 0.56
C ASN A 89 22.95 0.25 0.77
N TRP A 90 21.89 0.81 0.19
CA TRP A 90 20.54 0.29 0.32
C TRP A 90 20.19 -0.57 -0.88
N THR A 91 19.59 -1.73 -0.66
CA THR A 91 19.09 -2.61 -1.73
C THR A 91 17.59 -2.86 -1.55
N LEU A 92 16.81 -2.73 -2.62
CA LEU A 92 15.41 -3.11 -2.63
C LEU A 92 15.33 -4.62 -2.86
N SER A 93 15.10 -5.39 -1.81
CA SER A 93 15.10 -6.85 -1.87
C SER A 93 13.77 -7.43 -2.34
N ASN A 94 12.65 -6.76 -2.06
CA ASN A 94 11.33 -7.20 -2.47
C ASN A 94 10.37 -6.02 -2.63
N ALA A 95 9.44 -6.12 -3.57
CA ALA A 95 8.34 -5.19 -3.75
C ALA A 95 7.12 -5.98 -4.23
N GLN A 96 6.03 -5.92 -3.46
CA GLN A 96 4.81 -6.66 -3.74
C GLN A 96 3.57 -5.81 -3.48
N VAL A 97 2.55 -6.00 -4.30
CA VAL A 97 1.24 -5.41 -4.12
C VAL A 97 0.21 -6.53 -4.14
N SER A 98 -0.76 -6.44 -3.24
CA SER A 98 -1.89 -7.36 -3.16
C SER A 98 -3.19 -6.59 -3.18
N TYR A 99 -4.17 -7.16 -3.88
CA TYR A 99 -5.51 -6.62 -4.02
C TYR A 99 -6.53 -7.59 -3.41
N SER A 100 -7.60 -7.06 -2.84
CA SER A 100 -8.81 -7.85 -2.54
C SER A 100 -9.91 -7.52 -3.52
N GLY A 101 -10.74 -8.50 -3.87
CA GLY A 101 -11.87 -8.31 -4.79
C GLY A 101 -11.54 -8.56 -6.27
N THR A 102 -10.27 -8.79 -6.60
CA THR A 102 -9.81 -9.14 -7.95
C THR A 102 -8.72 -10.21 -7.91
N SER A 103 -8.57 -10.96 -9.01
CA SER A 103 -7.45 -11.87 -9.25
C SER A 103 -6.34 -11.24 -10.09
N GLU A 104 -6.53 -10.00 -10.54
CA GLU A 104 -5.53 -9.26 -11.30
C GLU A 104 -4.33 -8.87 -10.44
N VAL A 105 -3.15 -8.93 -11.05
CA VAL A 105 -1.89 -8.53 -10.41
C VAL A 105 -1.48 -7.19 -11.01
N GLY A 106 -1.63 -6.13 -10.22
CA GLY A 106 -1.14 -4.81 -10.60
C GLY A 106 0.38 -4.69 -10.49
N GLN A 107 0.93 -3.72 -11.21
CA GLN A 107 2.32 -3.31 -11.09
C GLN A 107 2.41 -1.94 -10.44
N PHE A 108 3.50 -1.70 -9.71
CA PHE A 108 3.79 -0.41 -9.11
C PHE A 108 5.28 -0.13 -9.15
N VAL A 109 5.62 1.14 -9.11
CA VAL A 109 6.99 1.63 -8.98
C VAL A 109 7.26 1.99 -7.52
N VAL A 110 8.43 1.58 -7.03
CA VAL A 110 9.01 2.10 -5.79
C VAL A 110 9.92 3.25 -6.17
N ASN A 111 9.86 4.35 -5.43
CA ASN A 111 10.81 5.44 -5.58
C ASN A 111 11.62 5.59 -4.30
N ALA A 112 12.93 5.80 -4.44
CA ALA A 112 13.82 6.27 -3.40
C ALA A 112 14.28 7.68 -3.75
N ASN A 113 14.10 8.64 -2.86
CA ASN A 113 14.48 10.04 -3.06
C ASN A 113 13.92 10.64 -4.37
N ALA A 114 12.66 10.31 -4.68
CA ALA A 114 11.94 10.70 -5.90
C ALA A 114 12.50 10.12 -7.22
N ALA A 115 13.43 9.17 -7.17
CA ALA A 115 13.89 8.41 -8.32
C ALA A 115 13.34 6.98 -8.31
N PRO A 116 12.95 6.41 -9.47
CA PRO A 116 12.54 5.01 -9.56
C PRO A 116 13.64 4.07 -9.06
N TRP A 117 13.25 3.08 -8.27
CA TRP A 117 14.14 2.11 -7.67
C TRP A 117 13.60 0.69 -7.90
N ALA A 118 14.32 -0.12 -8.69
CA ALA A 118 13.89 -1.47 -9.02
C ALA A 118 14.43 -2.50 -8.01
N VAL A 119 13.74 -3.63 -7.91
CA VAL A 119 14.17 -4.76 -7.07
C VAL A 119 15.53 -5.25 -7.57
N GLY A 120 16.49 -5.37 -6.64
CA GLY A 120 17.87 -5.76 -6.92
C GLY A 120 18.82 -4.58 -7.17
N ASP A 121 18.32 -3.37 -7.42
CA ASP A 121 19.15 -2.19 -7.56
C ASP A 121 19.57 -1.62 -6.20
N SER A 122 20.66 -0.86 -6.18
CA SER A 122 21.16 -0.21 -4.97
C SER A 122 21.19 1.31 -5.04
N VAL A 123 20.96 1.94 -3.88
CA VAL A 123 21.21 3.36 -3.63
C VAL A 123 22.41 3.46 -2.69
N ALA A 124 23.52 4.00 -3.19
CA ALA A 124 24.80 3.95 -2.49
C ALA A 124 25.07 5.20 -1.64
N ASN A 125 25.77 5.01 -0.52
CA ASN A 125 26.31 6.08 0.33
C ASN A 125 25.26 7.05 0.89
N GLU A 126 24.03 6.60 1.13
CA GLU A 126 22.97 7.40 1.72
C GLU A 126 22.74 6.99 3.17
N SER A 127 22.59 7.96 4.08
CA SER A 127 22.17 7.67 5.45
C SER A 127 20.65 7.69 5.62
N THR A 128 19.92 8.21 4.64
CA THR A 128 18.47 8.43 4.72
C THR A 128 17.83 8.19 3.35
N LEU A 129 16.68 7.50 3.34
CA LEU A 129 15.85 7.36 2.15
C LEU A 129 14.46 7.93 2.42
N ASN A 130 13.92 8.62 1.42
CA ASN A 130 12.51 8.96 1.33
C ASN A 130 11.82 8.04 0.32
N LEU A 131 10.94 7.17 0.81
CA LEU A 131 10.34 6.08 0.05
C LEU A 131 8.89 6.38 -0.30
N THR A 132 8.52 6.19 -1.56
CA THR A 132 7.12 6.24 -2.02
C THR A 132 6.83 5.08 -2.97
N VAL A 133 5.54 4.75 -3.10
CA VAL A 133 5.04 3.79 -4.08
C VAL A 133 3.93 4.40 -4.90
N ALA A 134 3.87 4.06 -6.20
CA ALA A 134 2.80 4.50 -7.08
C ALA A 134 2.48 3.40 -8.08
N GLN A 135 1.19 3.15 -8.29
CA GLN A 135 0.73 2.19 -9.28
C GLN A 135 1.06 2.67 -10.70
N THR A 136 1.54 1.76 -11.54
CA THR A 136 1.90 2.08 -12.93
C THR A 136 0.77 1.80 -13.90
N GLU A 137 -0.11 0.85 -13.57
CA GLU A 137 -1.28 0.47 -14.37
C GLU A 137 -2.48 0.25 -13.45
N ALA A 138 -3.60 0.93 -13.74
CA ALA A 138 -4.81 0.82 -12.93
C ALA A 138 -5.36 -0.61 -12.94
N VAL A 139 -5.84 -1.05 -11.78
CA VAL A 139 -6.48 -2.37 -11.58
C VAL A 139 -7.83 -2.11 -10.96
N ASP A 140 -8.90 -2.60 -11.60
CA ASP A 140 -10.25 -2.45 -11.05
C ASP A 140 -10.44 -3.45 -9.90
N VAL A 141 -10.56 -2.91 -8.70
CA VAL A 141 -10.74 -3.69 -7.46
C VAL A 141 -12.22 -3.84 -7.07
N GLY A 142 -13.13 -3.18 -7.79
CA GLY A 142 -14.55 -3.13 -7.46
C GLY A 142 -14.86 -2.43 -6.12
N ALA A 143 -16.15 -2.27 -5.83
CA ALA A 143 -16.58 -1.65 -4.58
C ALA A 143 -16.20 -2.49 -3.35
N GLY A 144 -15.47 -1.88 -2.40
CA GLY A 144 -14.94 -2.55 -1.21
C GLY A 144 -13.70 -3.42 -1.42
N GLY A 145 -13.11 -3.37 -2.60
CA GLY A 145 -11.74 -3.83 -2.79
C GLY A 145 -10.76 -3.02 -1.94
N SER A 146 -9.63 -3.63 -1.62
CA SER A 146 -8.55 -3.03 -0.84
C SER A 146 -7.21 -3.29 -1.51
N VAL A 147 -6.26 -2.39 -1.31
CA VAL A 147 -4.90 -2.50 -1.85
C VAL A 147 -3.91 -2.43 -0.70
N GLN A 148 -2.90 -3.29 -0.74
CA GLN A 148 -1.77 -3.25 0.18
C GLN A 148 -0.48 -3.39 -0.62
N ALA A 149 0.45 -2.46 -0.43
CA ALA A 149 1.79 -2.53 -0.98
C ALA A 149 2.79 -2.77 0.16
N GLN A 150 3.76 -3.64 -0.09
CA GLN A 150 4.83 -3.95 0.85
C GLN A 150 6.17 -3.97 0.10
N ILE A 151 7.18 -3.38 0.71
CA ILE A 151 8.56 -3.45 0.24
C ILE A 151 9.45 -4.02 1.33
N THR A 152 10.59 -4.58 0.94
CA THR A 152 11.64 -5.01 1.85
C THR A 152 12.94 -4.43 1.37
N ILE A 153 13.63 -3.72 2.26
CA ILE A 153 14.92 -3.08 1.99
C ILE A 153 15.98 -3.68 2.91
N VAL A 154 17.22 -3.66 2.44
CA VAL A 154 18.40 -4.06 3.20
C VAL A 154 19.40 -2.90 3.15
N ALA A 155 20.02 -2.60 4.29
CA ALA A 155 21.06 -1.58 4.39
C ALA A 155 22.38 -2.26 4.78
N GLU A 156 23.45 -1.97 4.02
CA GLU A 156 24.81 -2.41 4.31
C GLU A 156 25.69 -1.20 4.59
N LYS A 157 26.50 -1.27 5.66
CA LYS A 157 27.36 -0.15 6.07
C LYS A 157 28.47 0.08 5.05
N VAL A 158 28.80 1.35 4.80
CA VAL A 158 29.94 1.75 3.97
C VAL A 158 31.22 1.82 4.78
#